data_AF-A0A944L5W2-F1
#
_entry.id   AF-A0A944L5W2-F1
#
_cell.length_a   1.000
_cell.length_b   1.000
_cell.length_c   1.000
_cell.angle_alpha   90.00
_cell.angle_beta   90.00
_cell.angle_gamma   90.00
#
_symmetry.space_group_name_H-M   'P 1'
#
loop_
_entity.id
_entity.type
_entity.pdbx_description
1 polymer ?
#
loop_
_entity_poly.entity_id
_entity_poly.type
_entity_poly.pdbx_seq_one_letter_code
_entity_poly.pdbx_strand_id
1 'polypeptide(L)'
;MLQLTTARLHGTFNVVNGLWPLIHMRSFEAVFGPKKDKWLVRTVAGLLVANGLVQLAARDTPHSLEQARNVGLGTATTLAAIDVAYAPRGRISKMYLLDAVAEVAWILSWLLAKRRGS
;
A
#
# COMPACT_ATOMS: atom_id res chain seq x y z
N MET A 1 15.09 -1.54 -14.67
CA MET A 1 13.90 -0.86 -15.27
C MET A 1 12.52 -1.26 -14.71
N LEU A 2 11.91 -2.41 -15.06
CA LEU A 2 10.51 -2.70 -14.68
C LEU A 2 10.28 -2.68 -13.15
N GLN A 3 11.20 -3.25 -12.38
CA GLN A 3 11.14 -3.22 -10.91
C GLN A 3 11.24 -1.81 -10.34
N LEU A 4 12.07 -0.94 -10.94
CA LEU A 4 12.20 0.45 -10.51
C LEU A 4 10.91 1.24 -10.79
N THR A 5 10.28 1.00 -11.95
CA THR A 5 8.96 1.58 -12.26
C THR A 5 7.91 1.09 -11.28
N THR A 6 7.86 -0.21 -10.98
CA THR A 6 6.94 -0.76 -9.96
C THR A 6 7.19 -0.13 -8.59
N ALA A 7 8.46 0.03 -8.19
CA ALA A 7 8.84 0.69 -6.94
C ALA A 7 8.29 2.13 -6.88
N ARG A 8 8.49 2.91 -7.94
CA ARG A 8 8.02 4.30 -8.00
C ARG A 8 6.51 4.41 -7.96
N LEU A 9 5.81 3.62 -8.77
CA LEU A 9 4.35 3.66 -8.86
C LEU A 9 3.69 3.22 -7.55
N HIS A 10 4.12 2.10 -6.97
CA HIS A 10 3.61 1.61 -5.70
C HIS A 10 4.01 2.56 -4.55
N GLY A 11 5.23 3.09 -4.58
CA GLY A 11 5.68 4.09 -3.60
C GLY A 11 4.81 5.35 -3.61
N THR A 12 4.51 5.89 -4.79
CA THR A 12 3.58 7.01 -4.94
C THR A 12 2.19 6.67 -4.43
N PHE A 13 1.67 5.48 -4.77
CA PHE A 13 0.37 5.01 -4.28
C PHE A 13 0.31 4.99 -2.75
N ASN A 14 1.33 4.43 -2.09
CA ASN A 14 1.42 4.35 -0.64
C ASN A 14 1.54 5.74 0.02
N VAL A 15 2.36 6.63 -0.55
CA VAL A 15 2.48 8.00 -0.05
C VAL A 15 1.17 8.76 -0.18
N VAL A 16 0.49 8.69 -1.32
CA VAL A 16 -0.78 9.38 -1.54
C VAL A 16 -1.86 8.86 -0.60
N ASN A 17 -2.03 7.54 -0.50
CA ASN A 17 -3.00 6.94 0.41
C ASN A 17 -2.68 7.20 1.89
N GLY A 18 -1.40 7.18 2.26
CA GLY A 18 -0.98 7.53 3.62
C GLY A 18 -1.19 9.01 3.94
N LEU A 19 -0.89 9.93 3.03
CA LEU A 19 -1.09 11.36 3.28
C LEU A 19 -2.57 11.76 3.37
N TRP A 20 -3.46 11.06 2.69
CA TRP A 20 -4.89 11.42 2.63
C TRP A 20 -5.56 11.57 4.02
N PRO A 21 -5.57 10.56 4.92
CA PRO A 21 -6.15 10.72 6.25
C PRO A 21 -5.35 11.66 7.17
N LEU A 22 -4.06 11.90 6.89
CA LEU A 22 -3.24 12.86 7.63
C LEU A 22 -3.63 14.30 7.31
N ILE A 23 -3.86 14.60 6.03
CA ILE A 23 -4.23 15.93 5.54
C ILE A 23 -5.73 16.19 5.75
N HIS A 24 -6.58 15.20 5.42
CA HIS A 24 -8.02 15.40 5.40
C HIS A 24 -8.81 14.13 5.81
N MET A 25 -8.76 13.79 7.10
CA MET A 25 -9.45 12.64 7.71
C MET A 25 -10.94 12.55 7.33
N ARG A 26 -11.68 13.66 7.26
CA ARG A 26 -13.11 13.64 6.91
C ARG A 26 -13.38 13.12 5.50
N SER A 27 -12.46 13.38 4.57
CA SER A 27 -12.59 12.94 3.17
C SER A 27 -12.27 11.46 3.07
N PHE A 28 -11.24 11.02 3.80
CA PHE A 28 -10.94 9.60 3.94
C PHE A 28 -12.12 8.83 4.56
N GLU A 29 -12.71 9.33 5.64
CA GLU A 29 -13.90 8.72 6.29
C GLU A 29 -15.14 8.74 5.38
N ALA A 30 -15.27 9.70 4.46
CA ALA A 30 -16.36 9.72 3.50
C ALA A 30 -16.30 8.54 2.52
N VAL A 31 -15.10 8.01 2.24
CA VAL A 31 -14.90 6.85 1.35
C VAL A 31 -14.88 5.54 2.15
N PHE A 32 -14.10 5.50 3.23
CA PHE A 32 -13.83 4.27 3.99
C PHE A 32 -14.72 4.08 5.23
N GLY A 33 -15.71 4.95 5.39
CA GLY A 33 -16.60 5.00 6.54
C GLY A 33 -15.96 5.63 7.78
N PRO A 34 -16.79 6.02 8.77
CA PRO A 34 -16.33 6.67 10.00
C PRO A 34 -15.39 5.76 10.80
N LYS A 35 -14.33 6.34 11.37
CA LYS A 35 -13.32 5.63 12.16
C LYS A 35 -13.43 6.01 13.62
N LYS A 36 -13.62 5.00 14.49
CA LYS A 36 -13.60 5.19 15.94
C LYS A 36 -12.19 5.58 16.40
N ASP A 37 -11.20 4.78 16.02
CA ASP A 37 -9.80 4.94 16.44
C ASP A 37 -8.99 5.74 15.42
N LYS A 38 -9.18 7.06 15.38
CA LYS A 38 -8.48 7.95 14.42
C LYS A 38 -6.97 7.97 14.62
N TRP A 39 -6.47 7.69 15.82
CA TRP A 39 -5.04 7.59 16.09
C TRP A 39 -4.43 6.41 15.31
N LEU A 40 -5.09 5.26 15.28
CA LEU A 40 -4.63 4.07 14.57
C LEU A 40 -4.57 4.31 13.07
N VAL A 41 -5.57 5.01 12.52
CA VAL A 41 -5.58 5.43 11.11
C VAL A 41 -4.34 6.29 10.81
N ARG A 42 -4.01 7.25 11.67
CA ARG A 42 -2.82 8.10 11.49
C ARG A 42 -1.51 7.31 11.62
N THR A 43 -1.47 6.32 12.51
CA THR A 43 -0.31 5.42 12.64
C THR A 43 -0.10 4.62 11.36
N VAL A 44 -1.13 3.94 10.84
CA VAL A 44 -1.06 3.17 9.60
C VAL A 44 -0.72 4.08 8.42
N ALA A 45 -1.35 5.26 8.35
CA ALA A 45 -1.06 6.28 7.36
C ALA A 45 0.42 6.71 7.35
N GLY A 46 1.00 6.98 8.53
CA GLY A 46 2.42 7.30 8.66
C GLY A 46 3.33 6.15 8.21
N LEU A 47 2.96 4.90 8.51
CA LEU A 47 3.68 3.72 8.04
C LEU A 47 3.61 3.58 6.51
N LEU A 48 2.46 3.85 5.88
CA LEU A 48 2.33 3.85 4.42
C LEU A 48 3.18 4.94 3.78
N VAL A 49 3.21 6.14 4.35
CA VAL A 49 4.11 7.21 3.87
C VAL A 49 5.57 6.76 3.98
N ALA A 50 5.99 6.23 5.13
CA ALA A 50 7.37 5.78 5.32
C ALA A 50 7.76 4.66 4.34
N ASN A 51 6.91 3.65 4.18
CA ASN A 51 7.14 2.54 3.24
C ASN A 51 7.20 3.05 1.79
N GLY A 52 6.29 3.96 1.43
CA GLY A 52 6.26 4.56 0.10
C GLY A 52 7.50 5.41 -0.20
N LEU A 53 8.01 6.16 0.78
CA LEU A 53 9.27 6.90 0.65
C LEU A 53 10.47 5.98 0.44
N VAL A 54 10.54 4.83 1.12
CA VAL A 54 11.58 3.81 0.87
C VAL A 54 11.50 3.30 -0.57
N GLN A 55 10.29 3.04 -1.09
CA GLN A 55 10.11 2.60 -2.48
C GLN A 55 10.47 3.69 -3.50
N LEU A 56 10.15 4.96 -3.22
CA LEU A 56 10.51 6.10 -4.07
C LEU A 56 12.02 6.38 -4.09
N ALA A 57 12.72 6.09 -2.99
CA ALA A 57 14.17 6.21 -2.87
C ALA A 57 14.94 5.07 -3.57
N ALA A 58 14.25 4.08 -4.15
CA ALA A 58 14.87 2.94 -4.81
C ALA A 58 15.78 3.37 -5.98
N ARG A 59 16.91 2.68 -6.12
CA ARG A 59 17.88 2.83 -7.21
C ARG A 59 17.88 1.59 -8.09
N ASP A 60 18.33 1.70 -9.34
CA ASP A 60 18.42 0.56 -10.27
C ASP A 60 19.63 -0.34 -9.94
N THR A 61 19.69 -0.83 -8.71
CA THR A 61 20.68 -1.79 -8.22
C THR A 61 19.98 -3.00 -7.60
N PRO A 62 20.54 -4.23 -7.70
CA PRO A 62 19.86 -5.44 -7.23
C PRO A 62 19.41 -5.36 -5.77
N HIS A 63 20.28 -4.89 -4.87
CA HIS A 63 19.98 -4.77 -3.45
C HIS A 63 18.87 -3.74 -3.16
N SER A 64 18.92 -2.57 -3.82
CA SER A 64 17.91 -1.53 -3.60
C SER A 64 16.53 -1.94 -4.13
N LEU A 65 16.49 -2.62 -5.29
CA LEU A 65 15.26 -3.15 -5.86
C LEU A 65 14.67 -4.28 -5.01
N GLU A 66 15.52 -5.13 -4.43
CA GLU A 66 15.09 -6.17 -3.50
C GLU A 66 14.44 -5.58 -2.24
N GLN A 67 15.05 -4.55 -1.64
CA GLN A 67 14.47 -3.86 -0.48
C GLN A 67 13.11 -3.23 -0.81
N ALA A 68 13.01 -2.51 -1.93
CA ALA A 68 11.76 -1.89 -2.39
C ALA A 68 10.66 -2.94 -2.67
N ARG A 69 11.04 -4.09 -3.21
CA ARG A 69 10.12 -5.22 -3.42
C ARG A 69 9.66 -5.82 -2.10
N ASN A 70 10.57 -6.05 -1.15
CA ASN A 70 10.24 -6.69 0.12
C ASN A 70 9.29 -5.83 0.96
N VAL A 71 9.54 -4.52 1.05
CA VAL A 71 8.61 -3.59 1.73
C VAL A 71 7.27 -3.49 0.99
N GLY A 72 7.29 -3.48 -0.36
CA GLY A 72 6.09 -3.44 -1.18
C GLY A 72 5.22 -4.68 -1.02
N LEU A 73 5.80 -5.88 -1.10
CA LEU A 73 5.09 -7.14 -0.90
C LEU A 73 4.56 -7.26 0.54
N GLY A 74 5.36 -6.88 1.53
CA GLY A 74 4.94 -6.93 2.93
C GLY A 74 3.77 -5.99 3.22
N THR A 75 3.82 -4.77 2.68
CA THR A 75 2.74 -3.78 2.81
C THR A 75 1.47 -4.29 2.14
N ALA A 76 1.53 -4.62 0.84
CA ALA A 76 0.36 -5.03 0.08
C ALA A 76 -0.27 -6.32 0.59
N THR A 77 0.53 -7.31 0.97
CA THR A 77 0.02 -8.57 1.55
C THR A 77 -0.70 -8.32 2.87
N THR A 78 -0.14 -7.45 3.73
CA THR A 78 -0.76 -7.13 5.02
C THR A 78 -2.11 -6.43 4.82
N LEU A 79 -2.15 -5.41 3.96
CA LEU A 79 -3.38 -4.66 3.68
C LEU A 79 -4.45 -5.57 3.04
N ALA A 80 -4.10 -6.31 1.99
CA ALA A 80 -5.01 -7.25 1.35
C ALA A 80 -5.56 -8.30 2.33
N ALA A 81 -4.72 -8.83 3.22
CA ALA A 81 -5.14 -9.80 4.22
C ALA A 81 -6.16 -9.21 5.21
N ILE A 82 -5.91 -8.00 5.72
CA ILE A 82 -6.81 -7.29 6.62
C ILE A 82 -8.14 -6.98 5.91
N ASP A 83 -8.08 -6.50 4.67
CA ASP A 83 -9.28 -6.13 3.91
C ASP A 83 -10.18 -7.32 3.64
N VAL A 84 -9.60 -8.43 3.15
CA VAL A 84 -10.34 -9.67 2.89
C VAL A 84 -10.84 -10.31 4.19
N ALA A 85 -10.08 -10.19 5.29
CA ALA A 85 -10.51 -10.70 6.58
C ALA A 85 -11.67 -9.88 7.19
N TYR A 86 -11.64 -8.56 7.11
CA TYR A 86 -12.57 -7.76 7.92
C TYR A 86 -13.71 -7.12 7.12
N ALA A 87 -13.54 -6.84 5.82
CA ALA A 87 -14.57 -6.17 5.02
C ALA A 87 -15.80 -7.05 4.74
N PRO A 88 -15.68 -8.35 4.35
CA PRO A 88 -16.85 -9.21 4.14
C PRO A 88 -17.66 -9.46 5.41
N ARG A 89 -17.00 -9.42 6.57
CA ARG A 89 -17.60 -9.59 7.90
C ARG A 89 -18.28 -8.32 8.42
N GLY A 90 -18.26 -7.23 7.65
CA GLY A 90 -18.86 -5.94 8.03
C GLY A 90 -18.12 -5.20 9.15
N ARG A 91 -16.89 -5.64 9.51
CA ARG A 91 -16.09 -5.00 10.56
C ARG A 91 -15.49 -3.68 10.09
N ILE A 92 -15.20 -3.57 8.79
CA ILE A 92 -14.77 -2.35 8.10
C ILE A 92 -15.64 -2.14 6.85
N SER A 93 -15.58 -0.94 6.25
CA SER A 93 -16.34 -0.61 5.04
C SER A 93 -16.07 -1.61 3.91
N LYS A 94 -17.09 -1.96 3.13
CA LYS A 94 -16.93 -2.80 1.93
C LYS A 94 -16.03 -2.14 0.86
N MET A 95 -15.83 -0.83 0.92
CA MET A 95 -14.88 -0.13 0.03
C MET A 95 -13.44 -0.67 0.17
N TYR A 96 -13.07 -1.26 1.30
CA TYR A 96 -11.77 -1.93 1.45
C TYR A 96 -11.62 -3.17 0.55
N LEU A 97 -12.68 -3.75 0.00
CA LEU A 97 -12.53 -4.80 -1.01
C LEU A 97 -11.98 -4.27 -2.33
N LEU A 98 -12.28 -3.01 -2.67
CA LEU A 98 -11.67 -2.36 -3.82
C LEU A 98 -10.18 -2.10 -3.57
N ASP A 99 -9.84 -1.73 -2.33
CA ASP A 99 -8.46 -1.58 -1.89
C ASP A 99 -7.70 -2.92 -1.97
N ALA A 100 -8.29 -4.01 -1.47
CA ALA A 100 -7.75 -5.37 -1.60
C ALA A 100 -7.43 -5.75 -3.06
N VAL A 101 -8.27 -5.33 -4.02
CA VAL A 101 -8.02 -5.56 -5.46
C VAL A 101 -6.78 -4.79 -5.92
N ALA A 102 -6.62 -3.53 -5.50
CA ALA A 102 -5.43 -2.75 -5.78
C ALA A 102 -4.18 -3.39 -5.17
N GLU A 103 -4.26 -3.88 -3.93
CA GLU A 103 -3.14 -4.53 -3.25
C GLU A 103 -2.74 -5.86 -3.92
N VAL A 104 -3.72 -6.67 -4.35
CA VAL A 104 -3.45 -7.86 -5.15
C VAL A 104 -2.79 -7.50 -6.48
N ALA A 105 -3.21 -6.42 -7.14
CA ALA A 105 -2.58 -5.95 -8.37
C ALA A 105 -1.11 -5.55 -8.14
N TRP A 106 -0.78 -4.92 -7.01
CA TRP A 106 0.61 -4.62 -6.64
C TRP A 106 1.45 -5.88 -6.39
N ILE A 107 0.90 -6.87 -5.68
CA ILE A 107 1.55 -8.16 -5.46
C ILE A 107 1.89 -8.81 -6.81
N LEU A 108 0.91 -8.91 -7.71
CA LEU A 108 1.11 -9.50 -9.04
C LEU A 108 2.15 -8.71 -9.85
N SER A 109 2.12 -7.38 -9.79
CA SER A 109 3.09 -6.50 -10.46
C SER A 109 4.52 -6.79 -10.00
N TRP A 110 4.74 -6.98 -8.69
CA TRP A 110 6.05 -7.36 -8.14
C TRP A 110 6.50 -8.75 -8.57
N LEU A 111 5.60 -9.74 -8.57
CA LEU A 111 5.91 -11.11 -8.99
C LEU A 111 6.28 -11.17 -10.48
N LEU A 112 5.55 -10.47 -11.33
CA LEU A 112 5.83 -10.37 -12.77
C LEU A 112 7.13 -9.59 -13.05
N ALA A 113 7.38 -8.51 -12.31
CA ALA A 113 8.60 -7.72 -12.48
C ALA A 113 9.87 -8.48 -12.09
N LYS A 114 9.81 -9.38 -11.10
CA LYS A 114 10.92 -10.26 -10.71
C LYS A 114 11.24 -11.25 -11.83
N ARG A 115 10.22 -11.93 -12.38
CA ARG A 115 10.39 -12.97 -13.42
C ARG A 115 11.06 -12.46 -14.70
N ARG A 116 10.91 -11.17 -15.03
CA ARG A 116 11.51 -10.57 -16.23
C ARG A 116 12.91 -10.00 -16.02
N GLY A 117 13.37 -9.92 -14.78
CA GLY A 117 14.72 -9.46 -14.42
C GLY A 117 15.61 -10.55 -13.85
N SER A 118 15.17 -11.81 -13.91
CA SER A 118 15.92 -13.02 -13.58
C SER A 118 16.34 -13.68 -14.89
#